data_AF-A0A651FW99-F1
#
_entry.id   AF-A0A651FW99-F1
#
_cell.length_a   1.000
_cell.length_b   1.000
_cell.length_c   1.000
_cell.angle_alpha   90.00
_cell.angle_beta   90.00
_cell.angle_gamma   90.00
#
_symmetry.space_group_name_H-M   'P 1'
#
loop_
_entity.id
_entity.type
_entity.pdbx_description
1 polymer ?
#
loop_
_entity_poly.entity_id
_entity_poly.type
_entity_poly.pdbx_seq_one_letter_code
_entity_poly.pdbx_strand_id
1 'polypeptide(L)'
;MSDLVTRPRNSNIWERESDDFYMEPQWTSVRLFQTRTFRPGMTVLDPACGTGSIVKAACEAGMHGLGSDIVPRWLARPGSGIYLESNFLAPTLSEGGWPARQTPGWQFPDAIVSNPPFKHAQWFAELALERAVSIVALLLPTKWLHGATRAKWLSTTPLHRVWLLTPRPSMPPGHVILEGGKAGSGTVDFAWMVWLKGYDGAPQIGWLNRDVRPD
;
A
#
# COMPACT_ATOMS: atom_id res chain seq x y z
N MET A 1 -33.94 -29.26 21.37
CA MET A 1 -32.50 -29.17 21.03
C MET A 1 -32.43 -29.05 19.51
N SER A 2 -32.25 -27.84 18.98
CA SER A 2 -32.18 -27.63 17.53
C SER A 2 -30.74 -27.80 17.07
N ASP A 3 -30.50 -28.78 16.21
CA ASP A 3 -29.21 -29.00 15.57
C ASP A 3 -28.81 -27.76 14.75
N LEU A 4 -27.87 -26.99 15.30
CA LEU A 4 -27.18 -25.95 14.56
C LEU A 4 -26.24 -26.65 13.57
N VAL A 5 -26.70 -26.79 12.33
CA VAL A 5 -25.85 -27.18 11.20
C VAL A 5 -24.75 -26.12 11.07
N THR A 6 -23.56 -26.45 11.58
CA THR A 6 -22.35 -25.67 11.41
C THR A 6 -21.95 -25.73 9.95
N ARG A 7 -22.36 -24.72 9.17
CA ARG A 7 -21.83 -24.52 7.82
C ARG A 7 -20.31 -24.35 7.92
N PRO A 8 -19.50 -25.15 7.19
CA PRO A 8 -18.06 -25.01 7.20
C PRO A 8 -17.69 -23.59 6.74
N ARG A 9 -16.95 -22.88 7.57
CA ARG A 9 -16.45 -21.54 7.28
C ARG A 9 -15.25 -21.72 6.34
N ASN A 10 -15.50 -21.77 5.03
CA ASN A 10 -14.42 -21.74 4.04
C ASN A 10 -13.68 -20.40 4.18
N SER A 11 -12.55 -20.41 4.88
CA SER A 11 -11.69 -19.24 5.07
C SER A 11 -10.89 -18.85 3.81
N ASN A 12 -10.96 -19.69 2.77
CA ASN A 12 -10.37 -19.48 1.45
C ASN A 12 -11.51 -19.29 0.45
N ILE A 13 -12.21 -18.15 0.53
CA ILE A 13 -13.38 -17.86 -0.32
C ILE A 13 -12.96 -17.65 -1.79
N TRP A 14 -11.68 -17.38 -2.05
CA TRP A 14 -11.18 -17.02 -3.38
C TRP A 14 -9.90 -17.78 -3.71
N GLU A 15 -9.77 -18.21 -4.97
CA GLU A 15 -8.52 -18.72 -5.53
C GLU A 15 -7.47 -17.59 -5.49
N ARG A 16 -6.20 -17.93 -5.20
CA ARG A 16 -5.15 -16.92 -5.13
C ARG A 16 -4.97 -16.30 -6.52
N GLU A 17 -5.18 -14.99 -6.62
CA GLU A 17 -4.95 -14.25 -7.85
C GLU A 17 -3.47 -14.36 -8.27
N SER A 18 -3.20 -14.65 -9.54
CA SER A 18 -1.87 -14.99 -10.04
C SER A 18 -0.82 -13.91 -9.75
N ASP A 19 -1.26 -12.66 -9.71
CA ASP A 19 -0.43 -11.47 -9.53
C ASP A 19 -0.52 -10.90 -8.10
N ASP A 20 -1.23 -11.56 -7.18
CA ASP A 20 -1.46 -11.10 -5.81
C ASP A 20 -2.14 -9.70 -5.78
N PHE A 21 -3.00 -9.41 -6.77
CA PHE A 21 -3.72 -8.13 -6.91
C PHE A 21 -4.92 -8.06 -5.95
N TYR A 22 -4.73 -7.40 -4.80
CA TYR A 22 -5.79 -7.13 -3.84
C TYR A 22 -6.14 -5.65 -3.81
N MET A 23 -7.43 -5.34 -3.76
CA MET A 23 -7.90 -3.96 -3.69
C MET A 23 -8.20 -3.56 -2.25
N GLU A 24 -7.50 -2.54 -1.75
CA GLU A 24 -7.81 -1.92 -0.47
C GLU A 24 -8.97 -0.92 -0.58
N PRO A 25 -9.79 -0.78 0.48
CA PRO A 25 -10.83 0.24 0.50
C PRO A 25 -10.21 1.63 0.69
N GLN A 26 -10.55 2.58 -0.17
CA GLN A 26 -9.92 3.91 -0.27
C GLN A 26 -9.78 4.64 1.09
N TRP A 27 -10.68 4.42 2.04
CA TRP A 27 -10.63 5.07 3.36
C TRP A 27 -9.32 4.82 4.10
N THR A 28 -8.65 3.69 3.89
CA THR A 28 -7.38 3.36 4.58
C THR A 28 -6.29 4.35 4.20
N SER A 29 -6.19 4.68 2.91
CA SER A 29 -5.25 5.65 2.34
C SER A 29 -5.66 7.08 2.71
N VAL A 30 -6.97 7.40 2.66
CA VAL A 30 -7.48 8.71 3.10
C VAL A 30 -7.11 9.00 4.56
N ARG A 31 -7.25 8.02 5.46
CA ARG A 31 -6.86 8.19 6.86
C ARG A 31 -5.35 8.28 7.05
N LEU A 32 -4.57 7.53 6.28
CA LEU A 32 -3.11 7.65 6.28
C LEU A 32 -2.67 9.07 5.91
N PHE A 33 -3.23 9.62 4.83
CA PHE A 33 -2.86 10.95 4.33
C PHE A 33 -3.35 12.12 5.20
N GLN A 34 -4.29 11.87 6.12
CA GLN A 34 -4.70 12.85 7.14
C GLN A 34 -3.74 12.93 8.34
N THR A 35 -2.79 11.99 8.44
CA THR A 35 -1.77 12.06 9.49
C THR A 35 -0.77 13.19 9.22
N ARG A 36 -0.13 13.69 10.28
CA ARG A 36 0.87 14.77 10.18
C ARG A 36 2.16 14.37 9.42
N THR A 37 2.28 13.10 9.04
CA THR A 37 3.38 12.58 8.23
C THR A 37 3.33 13.09 6.80
N PHE A 38 2.14 13.33 6.24
CA PHE A 38 1.94 13.77 4.85
C PHE A 38 1.50 15.23 4.79
N ARG A 39 1.83 15.91 3.69
CA ARG A 39 1.50 17.33 3.47
C ARG A 39 1.05 17.57 2.03
N PRO A 40 0.15 18.53 1.78
CA PRO A 40 -0.17 18.96 0.42
C PRO A 40 1.08 19.37 -0.36
N GLY A 41 1.09 19.14 -1.68
CA GLY A 41 2.21 19.41 -2.57
C GLY A 41 3.31 18.34 -2.59
N MET A 42 3.28 17.34 -1.70
CA MET A 42 4.20 16.21 -1.79
C MET A 42 3.91 15.36 -3.04
N THR A 43 4.95 14.74 -3.59
CA THR A 43 4.83 13.73 -4.63
C THR A 43 4.70 12.34 -4.00
N VAL A 44 3.59 11.65 -4.30
CA VAL A 44 3.30 10.31 -3.78
C VAL A 44 3.24 9.33 -4.94
N LEU A 45 4.08 8.29 -4.91
CA LEU A 45 4.03 7.20 -5.86
C LEU A 45 3.45 5.93 -5.22
N ASP A 46 2.49 5.32 -5.90
CA ASP A 46 2.13 3.92 -5.71
C ASP A 46 2.71 3.05 -6.84
N PRO A 47 3.76 2.25 -6.59
CA PRO A 47 4.43 1.45 -7.62
C PRO A 47 3.75 0.10 -7.94
N ALA A 48 2.65 -0.22 -7.28
CA ALA A 48 1.80 -1.39 -7.55
C ALA A 48 0.33 -0.94 -7.56
N CYS A 49 0.05 0.07 -8.38
CA CYS A 49 -1.14 0.90 -8.20
C CYS A 49 -2.45 0.22 -8.58
N GLY A 50 -2.42 -0.88 -9.34
CA GLY A 50 -3.63 -1.56 -9.78
C GLY A 50 -4.65 -0.58 -10.40
N THR A 51 -5.82 -0.42 -9.76
CA THR A 51 -6.85 0.52 -10.24
C THR A 51 -6.59 2.00 -9.90
N GLY A 52 -5.58 2.33 -9.10
CA GLY A 52 -5.21 3.69 -8.71
C GLY A 52 -5.87 4.21 -7.42
N SER A 53 -6.29 3.34 -6.50
CA SER A 53 -7.02 3.72 -5.27
C SER A 53 -6.19 4.63 -4.34
N ILE A 54 -4.93 4.26 -4.07
CA ILE A 54 -4.00 5.08 -3.27
C ILE A 54 -3.69 6.40 -3.98
N VAL A 55 -3.43 6.35 -5.29
CA VAL A 55 -3.13 7.52 -6.12
C VAL A 55 -4.27 8.55 -6.05
N LYS A 56 -5.51 8.08 -6.20
CA LYS A 56 -6.71 8.92 -6.06
C LYS A 56 -6.79 9.56 -4.67
N ALA A 57 -6.58 8.79 -3.60
CA ALA A 57 -6.58 9.32 -2.23
C ALA A 57 -5.47 10.37 -2.00
N ALA A 58 -4.31 10.21 -2.62
CA ALA A 58 -3.23 11.19 -2.54
C ALA A 58 -3.61 12.51 -3.23
N CYS A 59 -4.18 12.43 -4.44
CA CYS A 59 -4.69 13.61 -5.16
C CYS A 59 -5.79 14.33 -4.36
N GLU A 60 -6.74 13.61 -3.77
CA GLU A 60 -7.81 14.18 -2.93
C GLU A 60 -7.27 14.86 -1.65
N ALA A 61 -6.08 14.46 -1.18
CA ALA A 61 -5.38 15.08 -0.06
C ALA A 61 -4.48 16.27 -0.48
N GLY A 62 -4.52 16.68 -1.75
CA GLY A 62 -3.75 17.82 -2.28
C GLY A 62 -2.30 17.49 -2.61
N MET A 63 -1.95 16.21 -2.79
CA MET A 63 -0.62 15.77 -3.23
C MET A 63 -0.59 15.49 -4.73
N HIS A 64 0.62 15.42 -5.30
CA HIS A 64 0.86 14.97 -6.66
C HIS A 64 0.90 13.44 -6.70
N GLY A 65 -0.22 12.82 -7.08
CA GLY A 65 -0.35 11.37 -7.17
C GLY A 65 0.26 10.80 -8.45
N LEU A 66 1.16 9.84 -8.30
CA LEU A 66 1.76 9.03 -9.35
C LEU A 66 1.40 7.56 -9.12
N GLY A 67 1.11 6.82 -10.19
CA GLY A 67 0.88 5.38 -10.15
C GLY A 67 1.76 4.65 -11.17
N SER A 68 2.29 3.50 -10.80
CA SER A 68 2.80 2.54 -11.77
C SER A 68 2.36 1.13 -11.44
N ASP A 69 2.33 0.27 -12.45
CA ASP A 69 2.05 -1.15 -12.29
C ASP A 69 2.68 -1.92 -13.46
N ILE A 70 2.94 -3.21 -13.27
CA ILE A 70 3.38 -4.10 -14.35
C ILE A 70 2.24 -4.45 -15.32
N VAL A 71 0.99 -4.24 -14.91
CA VAL A 71 -0.18 -4.37 -15.79
C VAL A 71 -1.04 -3.12 -15.67
N PRO A 72 -1.37 -2.44 -16.79
CA PRO A 72 -2.07 -1.17 -16.77
C PRO A 72 -3.58 -1.33 -16.44
N ARG A 73 -3.91 -1.44 -15.15
CA ARG A 73 -5.28 -1.65 -14.63
C ARG A 73 -5.97 -0.36 -14.15
N TRP A 74 -5.30 0.79 -14.21
CA TRP A 74 -5.77 2.02 -13.58
C TRP A 74 -6.99 2.63 -14.28
N LEU A 75 -7.85 3.26 -13.49
CA LEU A 75 -9.04 3.96 -13.98
C LEU A 75 -8.74 5.46 -14.12
N ALA A 76 -7.84 5.80 -15.06
CA ALA A 76 -7.42 7.19 -15.27
C ALA A 76 -8.61 8.10 -15.63
N ARG A 77 -8.75 9.20 -14.89
CA ARG A 77 -9.71 10.28 -15.13
C ARG A 77 -8.96 11.61 -15.05
N PRO A 78 -9.44 12.69 -15.70
CA PRO A 78 -8.87 14.02 -15.50
C PRO A 78 -8.74 14.34 -14.01
N GLY A 79 -7.52 14.66 -13.56
CA GLY A 79 -7.23 14.97 -12.16
C GLY A 79 -6.99 13.77 -11.23
N SER A 80 -6.95 12.53 -11.73
CA SER A 80 -6.75 11.34 -10.89
C SER A 80 -5.30 10.85 -10.80
N GLY A 81 -4.31 11.73 -11.00
CA GLY A 81 -2.89 11.39 -11.01
C GLY A 81 -2.31 11.06 -12.38
N ILE A 82 -1.01 10.74 -12.40
CA ILE A 82 -0.25 10.34 -13.61
C ILE A 82 0.10 8.86 -13.48
N TYR A 83 -0.08 8.09 -14.56
CA TYR A 83 0.14 6.64 -14.55
C TYR A 83 1.14 6.20 -15.61
N LEU A 84 1.93 5.18 -15.30
CA LEU A 84 2.92 4.59 -16.20
C LEU A 84 3.00 3.08 -15.98
N GLU A 85 3.12 2.31 -17.06
CA GLU A 85 3.47 0.89 -16.96
C GLU A 85 4.97 0.76 -16.61
N SER A 86 5.28 0.08 -15.51
CA SER A 86 6.67 -0.14 -15.09
C SER A 86 6.78 -1.29 -14.10
N ASN A 87 7.90 -2.03 -14.20
CA ASN A 87 8.27 -3.02 -13.20
C ASN A 87 9.10 -2.38 -12.09
N PHE A 88 8.48 -2.19 -10.92
CA PHE A 88 9.16 -1.67 -9.75
C PHE A 88 10.34 -2.54 -9.31
N LEU A 89 10.28 -3.86 -9.45
CA LEU A 89 11.37 -4.74 -9.03
C LEU A 89 12.52 -4.80 -10.05
N ALA A 90 12.33 -4.27 -11.26
CA ALA A 90 13.36 -4.28 -12.27
C ALA A 90 14.52 -3.33 -11.94
N PRO A 91 15.76 -3.66 -12.35
CA PRO A 91 16.90 -2.78 -12.18
C PRO A 91 16.67 -1.41 -12.84
N THR A 92 17.30 -0.38 -12.27
CA THR A 92 17.31 0.97 -12.86
C THR A 92 17.85 0.92 -14.29
N LEU A 93 17.28 1.71 -15.21
CA LEU A 93 17.68 1.82 -16.62
C LEU A 93 17.45 0.56 -17.49
N SER A 94 16.79 -0.47 -16.98
CA SER A 94 16.26 -1.53 -17.84
C SER A 94 15.05 -1.03 -18.63
N GLU A 95 14.82 -1.59 -19.83
CA GLU A 95 13.62 -1.32 -20.62
C GLU A 95 12.36 -1.68 -19.79
N GLY A 96 11.44 -0.72 -19.62
CA GLY A 96 10.26 -0.88 -18.75
C GLY A 96 10.55 -0.88 -17.24
N GLY A 97 11.79 -0.64 -16.82
CA GLY A 97 12.21 -0.63 -15.42
C GLY A 97 12.09 0.72 -14.72
N TRP A 98 12.75 0.84 -13.57
CA TRP A 98 12.74 2.07 -12.78
C TRP A 98 13.61 3.17 -13.43
N PRO A 99 13.08 4.39 -13.64
CA PRO A 99 13.85 5.49 -14.25
C PRO A 99 15.00 5.96 -13.34
N ALA A 100 16.10 6.40 -13.94
CA ALA A 100 17.25 6.90 -13.19
C ALA A 100 16.98 8.28 -12.57
N ARG A 101 17.74 8.60 -11.51
CA ARG A 101 17.70 9.90 -10.81
C ARG A 101 17.79 11.11 -11.74
N GLN A 102 18.50 10.94 -12.85
CA GLN A 102 18.88 12.00 -13.77
C GLN A 102 17.95 12.06 -14.99
N THR A 103 16.93 11.20 -15.06
CA THR A 103 15.95 11.21 -16.16
C THR A 103 15.24 12.57 -16.18
N PRO A 104 15.36 13.35 -17.27
CA PRO A 104 14.73 14.67 -17.36
C PRO A 104 13.21 14.58 -17.16
N GLY A 105 12.65 15.42 -16.28
CA GLY A 105 11.23 15.39 -15.93
C GLY A 105 10.85 14.36 -14.87
N TRP A 106 11.78 13.52 -14.43
CA TRP A 106 11.57 12.57 -13.33
C TRP A 106 12.18 13.09 -12.03
N GLN A 107 11.34 13.33 -11.03
CA GLN A 107 11.78 13.57 -9.65
C GLN A 107 11.47 12.33 -8.82
N PHE A 108 12.41 11.93 -7.95
CA PHE A 108 12.12 10.87 -6.98
C PHE A 108 10.92 11.29 -6.13
N PRO A 109 9.97 10.37 -5.87
CA PRO A 109 8.79 10.70 -5.09
C PRO A 109 9.18 11.03 -3.65
N ASP A 110 8.57 12.06 -3.07
CA ASP A 110 8.74 12.37 -1.65
C ASP A 110 8.34 11.18 -0.78
N ALA A 111 7.25 10.52 -1.17
CA ALA A 111 6.72 9.33 -0.52
C ALA A 111 6.43 8.20 -1.51
N ILE A 112 6.81 6.98 -1.15
CA ILE A 112 6.27 5.76 -1.78
C ILE A 112 5.20 5.19 -0.86
N VAL A 113 3.96 5.11 -1.34
CA VAL A 113 2.80 4.63 -0.58
C VAL A 113 2.09 3.56 -1.40
N SER A 114 2.03 2.34 -0.89
CA SER A 114 1.61 1.19 -1.70
C SER A 114 0.93 0.09 -0.89
N ASN A 115 0.08 -0.67 -1.57
CA ASN A 115 -0.38 -1.98 -1.15
C ASN A 115 0.29 -3.02 -2.07
N PRO A 116 1.56 -3.39 -1.81
CA PRO A 116 2.33 -4.19 -2.76
C PRO A 116 1.89 -5.66 -2.75
N PRO A 117 2.22 -6.43 -3.80
CA PRO A 117 2.02 -7.89 -3.78
C PRO A 117 2.78 -8.50 -2.60
N PHE A 118 2.06 -9.20 -1.71
CA PHE A 118 2.57 -9.61 -0.39
C PHE A 118 3.71 -10.62 -0.50
N LYS A 119 3.73 -11.45 -1.54
CA LYS A 119 4.85 -12.35 -1.85
C LYS A 119 6.17 -11.58 -2.04
N HIS A 120 6.10 -10.34 -2.53
CA HIS A 120 7.27 -9.52 -2.84
C HIS A 120 7.47 -8.33 -1.89
N ALA A 121 6.68 -8.23 -0.82
CA ALA A 121 6.66 -7.11 0.11
C ALA A 121 8.04 -6.72 0.69
N GLN A 122 8.93 -7.69 0.94
CA GLN A 122 10.28 -7.40 1.43
C GLN A 122 11.11 -6.61 0.40
N TRP A 123 11.16 -7.08 -0.85
CA TRP A 123 11.88 -6.39 -1.92
C TRP A 123 11.27 -5.02 -2.24
N PHE A 124 9.93 -4.92 -2.17
CA PHE A 124 9.25 -3.62 -2.30
C PHE A 124 9.69 -2.66 -1.20
N ALA A 125 9.77 -3.11 0.06
CA ALA A 125 10.17 -2.27 1.17
C ALA A 125 11.62 -1.79 1.05
N GLU A 126 12.54 -2.68 0.68
CA GLU A 126 13.96 -2.35 0.45
C GLU A 126 14.11 -1.31 -0.67
N LEU A 127 13.53 -1.57 -1.85
CA LEU A 127 13.60 -0.63 -2.98
C LEU A 127 12.86 0.67 -2.69
N ALA A 128 11.74 0.64 -1.98
CA ALA A 128 11.04 1.87 -1.59
C ALA A 128 11.89 2.73 -0.64
N LEU A 129 12.60 2.10 0.30
CA LEU A 129 13.55 2.79 1.18
C LEU A 129 14.77 3.32 0.42
N GLU A 130 15.15 2.76 -0.71
CA GLU A 130 16.17 3.36 -1.57
C GLU A 130 15.60 4.55 -2.36
N ARG A 131 14.39 4.40 -2.91
CA ARG A 131 13.83 5.29 -3.94
C ARG A 131 13.02 6.47 -3.42
N ALA A 132 12.31 6.35 -2.29
CA ALA A 132 11.57 7.49 -1.74
C ALA A 132 12.55 8.55 -1.20
N VAL A 133 12.22 9.84 -1.32
CA VAL A 133 13.07 10.90 -0.73
C VAL A 133 12.94 10.91 0.79
N SER A 134 11.75 10.68 1.34
CA SER A 134 11.50 10.86 2.78
C SER A 134 10.63 9.78 3.42
N ILE A 135 9.57 9.32 2.75
CA ILE A 135 8.55 8.50 3.40
C ILE A 135 8.33 7.20 2.62
N VAL A 136 8.22 6.08 3.33
CA VAL A 136 7.68 4.84 2.78
C VAL A 136 6.51 4.42 3.64
N ALA A 137 5.36 4.15 3.04
CA ALA A 137 4.22 3.57 3.75
C ALA A 137 3.69 2.36 2.97
N LEU A 138 3.78 1.18 3.56
CA LEU A 138 3.30 -0.05 2.94
C LEU A 138 2.13 -0.63 3.72
N LEU A 139 1.03 -0.92 3.03
CA LEU A 139 -0.12 -1.60 3.57
C LEU A 139 0.13 -3.10 3.51
N LEU A 140 0.35 -3.71 4.68
CA LEU A 140 0.75 -5.11 4.76
C LEU A 140 -0.07 -5.85 5.82
N PRO A 141 -0.25 -7.17 5.68
CA PRO A 141 -0.80 -8.00 6.75
C PRO A 141 0.00 -7.81 8.05
N THR A 142 -0.66 -7.65 9.20
CA THR A 142 0.02 -7.43 10.49
C THR A 142 0.99 -8.56 10.83
N LYS A 143 0.66 -9.81 10.45
CA LYS A 143 1.54 -10.99 10.56
C LYS A 143 2.92 -10.80 9.90
N TRP A 144 3.06 -9.84 8.99
CA TRP A 144 4.33 -9.53 8.33
C TRP A 144 5.40 -9.07 9.33
N LEU A 145 5.02 -8.36 10.40
CA LEU A 145 5.95 -7.92 11.45
C LEU A 145 6.56 -9.07 12.27
N HIS A 146 5.90 -10.24 12.30
CA HIS A 146 6.29 -11.36 13.17
C HIS A 146 7.28 -12.34 12.53
N GLY A 147 7.71 -12.11 11.28
CA GLY A 147 8.67 -13.01 10.65
C GLY A 147 10.08 -12.83 11.21
N ALA A 148 10.74 -13.90 11.64
CA ALA A 148 12.05 -13.83 12.31
C ALA A 148 13.11 -13.03 11.52
N THR A 149 13.27 -13.31 10.22
CA THR A 149 14.21 -12.57 9.35
C THR A 149 13.80 -11.10 9.20
N ARG A 150 12.50 -10.83 9.07
CA ARG A 150 11.96 -9.47 8.92
C ARG A 150 12.12 -8.67 10.20
N ALA A 151 11.96 -9.27 11.38
CA ALA A 151 12.17 -8.58 12.65
C ALA A 151 13.61 -8.08 12.78
N LYS A 152 14.60 -8.89 12.38
CA LYS A 152 16.00 -8.47 12.33
C LYS A 152 16.19 -7.29 11.37
N TRP A 153 15.68 -7.38 10.15
CA TRP A 153 15.77 -6.28 9.17
C TRP A 153 15.04 -5.01 9.61
N LEU A 154 13.83 -5.13 10.19
CA LEU A 154 13.06 -4.01 10.71
C LEU A 154 13.83 -3.22 11.77
N SER A 155 14.55 -3.93 12.66
CA SER A 155 15.38 -3.30 13.69
C SER A 155 16.55 -2.48 13.15
N THR A 156 16.90 -2.64 11.88
CA THR A 156 17.95 -1.84 11.20
C THR A 156 17.37 -0.76 10.29
N THR A 157 16.05 -0.60 10.24
CA THR A 157 15.37 0.37 9.37
C THR A 157 14.80 1.53 10.18
N PRO A 158 14.55 2.70 9.56
CA PRO A 158 13.94 3.84 10.26
C PRO A 158 12.41 3.68 10.34
N LEU A 159 11.95 2.53 10.84
CA LEU A 159 10.52 2.27 11.03
C LEU A 159 9.98 3.25 12.05
N HIS A 160 9.08 4.11 11.62
CA HIS A 160 8.56 5.20 12.43
C HIS A 160 7.25 4.83 13.09
N ARG A 161 6.33 4.22 12.33
CA ARG A 161 4.97 3.99 12.80
C ARG A 161 4.32 2.75 12.21
N VAL A 162 3.52 2.06 13.02
CA VAL A 162 2.60 1.02 12.60
C VAL A 162 1.18 1.48 12.93
N TRP A 163 0.41 1.78 11.88
CA TRP A 163 -0.98 2.19 12.01
C TRP A 163 -1.91 0.99 11.82
N LEU A 164 -2.49 0.53 12.92
CA LEU A 164 -3.54 -0.48 12.90
C LEU A 164 -4.84 0.13 12.34
N LEU A 165 -5.54 -0.63 11.50
CA LEU A 165 -6.75 -0.16 10.81
C LEU A 165 -8.00 -0.64 11.54
N THR A 166 -8.94 0.27 11.83
CA THR A 166 -10.21 -0.07 12.49
C THR A 166 -11.41 0.66 11.85
N PRO A 167 -12.54 -0.02 11.55
CA PRO A 167 -12.71 -1.47 11.60
C PRO A 167 -11.79 -2.17 10.59
N ARG A 168 -11.61 -3.48 10.75
CA ARG A 168 -10.77 -4.29 9.85
C ARG A 168 -11.18 -4.05 8.40
N PRO A 169 -10.25 -3.62 7.52
CA PRO A 169 -10.54 -3.48 6.11
C PRO A 169 -10.73 -4.86 5.47
N SER A 170 -11.67 -4.96 4.51
CA SER A 170 -11.75 -6.11 3.62
C SER A 170 -11.03 -5.77 2.33
N MET A 171 -10.06 -6.60 1.95
CA MET A 171 -9.32 -6.47 0.69
C MET A 171 -9.57 -7.71 -0.16
N PRO A 172 -10.68 -7.76 -0.92
CA PRO A 172 -10.91 -8.86 -1.84
C PRO A 172 -9.91 -8.80 -3.02
N PRO A 173 -9.69 -9.94 -3.70
CA PRO A 173 -8.98 -9.96 -4.98
C PRO A 173 -9.62 -9.01 -5.99
N GLY A 174 -8.82 -8.43 -6.88
CA GLY A 174 -9.28 -7.40 -7.82
C GLY A 174 -10.38 -7.89 -8.75
N HIS A 175 -10.28 -9.11 -9.28
CA HIS A 175 -11.31 -9.69 -10.14
C HIS A 175 -12.69 -9.73 -9.46
N VAL A 176 -12.75 -10.00 -8.16
CA VAL A 176 -14.02 -10.04 -7.39
C VAL A 176 -14.71 -8.69 -7.37
N ILE A 177 -13.97 -7.59 -7.21
CA ILE A 177 -14.54 -6.23 -7.21
C ILE A 177 -14.94 -5.81 -8.63
N LEU A 178 -14.09 -6.10 -9.61
CA LEU A 178 -14.33 -5.73 -11.00
C LEU A 178 -15.54 -6.45 -11.60
N GLU A 179 -15.84 -7.66 -11.15
CA GLU A 179 -17.03 -8.45 -11.54
C GLU A 179 -18.30 -8.07 -10.76
N GLY A 180 -18.27 -7.01 -9.94
CA GLY A 180 -19.43 -6.52 -9.19
C GLY A 180 -19.69 -7.26 -7.87
N GLY A 181 -18.73 -8.07 -7.41
CA GLY A 181 -18.76 -8.70 -6.10
C GLY A 181 -18.68 -7.69 -4.96
N LYS A 182 -19.22 -8.08 -3.80
CA LYS A 182 -19.15 -7.26 -2.58
C LYS A 182 -17.99 -7.69 -1.71
N ALA A 183 -17.27 -6.72 -1.15
CA ALA A 183 -16.29 -6.98 -0.10
C ALA A 183 -16.98 -7.64 1.11
N GLY A 184 -16.52 -8.84 1.49
CA GLY A 184 -17.02 -9.58 2.66
C GLY A 184 -16.37 -9.12 3.97
N SER A 185 -16.50 -9.94 5.03
CA SER A 185 -15.72 -9.74 6.25
C SER A 185 -14.35 -10.41 6.09
N GLY A 186 -13.35 -9.67 5.63
CA GLY A 186 -11.96 -10.15 5.55
C GLY A 186 -11.49 -10.76 6.88
N THR A 187 -10.68 -11.82 6.81
CA THR A 187 -10.13 -12.50 8.00
C THR A 187 -8.73 -12.01 8.37
N VAL A 188 -8.09 -11.25 7.49
CA VAL A 188 -6.72 -10.76 7.65
C VAL A 188 -6.75 -9.35 8.24
N ASP A 189 -5.94 -9.14 9.27
CA ASP A 189 -5.67 -7.81 9.82
C ASP A 189 -4.52 -7.16 9.06
N PHE A 190 -4.67 -5.87 8.75
CA PHE A 190 -3.71 -5.07 7.99
C PHE A 190 -3.28 -3.83 8.78
N ALA A 191 -2.10 -3.34 8.46
CA ALA A 191 -1.58 -2.09 9.00
C ALA A 191 -0.80 -1.32 7.94
N TRP A 192 -0.80 0.00 8.04
CA TRP A 192 0.23 0.81 7.37
C TRP A 192 1.51 0.77 8.19
N MET A 193 2.56 0.22 7.60
CA MET A 193 3.92 0.27 8.14
C MET A 193 4.61 1.46 7.49
N VAL A 194 4.99 2.45 8.31
CA VAL A 194 5.50 3.74 7.85
C VAL A 194 6.94 3.89 8.31
N TRP A 195 7.85 4.08 7.35
CA TRP A 195 9.22 4.48 7.57
C TRP A 195 9.37 5.96 7.24
N LEU A 196 10.13 6.66 8.08
CA LEU A 196 10.51 8.06 7.89
C LEU A 196 12.02 8.14 7.83
N LYS A 197 12.59 8.47 6.67
CA LYS A 197 14.05 8.54 6.52
C LYS A 197 14.66 9.55 7.50
N GLY A 198 15.71 9.11 8.19
CA GLY A 198 16.36 9.88 9.25
C GLY A 198 15.71 9.75 10.63
N TYR A 199 14.61 8.98 10.77
CA TYR A 199 14.06 8.65 12.09
C TYR A 199 14.95 7.65 12.82
N ASP A 200 15.34 8.00 14.06
CA ASP A 200 16.23 7.23 14.94
C ASP A 200 15.54 6.77 16.24
N GLY A 201 14.25 7.09 16.41
CA GLY A 201 13.47 6.71 17.58
C GLY A 201 12.91 5.28 17.51
N ALA A 202 12.27 4.87 18.61
CA ALA A 202 11.58 3.59 18.67
C ALA A 202 10.27 3.61 17.84
N PRO A 203 9.95 2.57 17.06
CA PRO A 203 8.70 2.49 16.31
C PRO A 203 7.47 2.66 17.21
N GLN A 204 6.51 3.46 16.76
CA GLN A 204 5.26 3.72 17.51
C GLN A 204 4.08 2.95 16.91
N ILE A 205 3.13 2.53 17.76
CA ILE A 205 1.86 1.94 17.33
C ILE A 205 0.76 3.00 17.49
N GLY A 206 -0.15 3.05 16.52
CA GLY A 206 -1.37 3.87 16.60
C GLY A 206 -2.52 3.24 15.83
N TRP A 207 -3.67 3.93 15.82
CA TRP A 207 -4.87 3.49 15.12
C TRP A 207 -5.33 4.52 14.11
N LEU A 208 -5.71 4.06 12.93
CA LEU A 208 -6.48 4.82 11.96
C LEU A 208 -7.90 4.28 11.93
N ASN A 209 -8.84 5.13 12.36
CA ASN A 209 -10.24 4.78 12.41
C ASN A 209 -10.94 5.23 11.12
N ARG A 210 -11.74 4.38 10.48
CA ARG A 210 -12.51 4.76 9.29
C ARG A 210 -13.46 5.92 9.57
N ASP A 211 -14.06 5.95 10.75
CA ASP A 211 -15.17 6.84 11.10
C ASP A 211 -14.71 8.06 11.92
N VAL A 212 -13.46 8.06 12.42
CA VAL A 212 -12.87 9.16 13.21
C VAL A 212 -11.57 9.66 12.57
N ARG A 213 -11.40 10.99 12.44
CA ARG A 213 -10.15 11.58 11.93
C ARG A 213 -9.01 11.36 12.94
N PRO A 214 -7.77 11.11 12.50
CA PRO A 214 -6.60 11.12 13.38
C PRO A 214 -6.33 12.55 13.90
N ASP A 215 -5.91 12.65 15.17
CA ASP A 215 -5.55 13.91 15.86
C ASP A 215 -4.19 14.50 15.39
#